data_AF-B0SZF4-F1
#
_entry.id   AF-B0SZF4-F1
#
_cell.length_a   1.000
_cell.length_b   1.000
_cell.length_c   1.000
_cell.angle_alpha   90.00
_cell.angle_beta   90.00
_cell.angle_gamma   90.00
#
_symmetry.space_group_name_H-M   'P 1'
#
loop_
_entity.id
_entity.type
_entity.pdbx_description
1 polymer ?
#
loop_
_entity_poly.entity_id
_entity_poly.type
_entity_poly.pdbx_seq_one_letter_code
_entity_poly.pdbx_strand_id
1 'polypeptide(L)'
;MYYVGSHRGEDPSTRAASHNQGADPKAFTYKRRPVVLVWSEHFDQIIDAVAWERRLKGWSRAKKEAVIRGDWDVLPGLSRSRNPRPSTSSG
;
A
#
# COMPACT_ATOMS: atom_id res chain seq x y z
N MET A 1 6.81 -5.58 5.18
CA MET A 1 6.32 -5.55 3.79
C MET A 1 4.81 -5.38 3.86
N TYR A 2 4.20 -4.57 2.99
CA TYR A 2 2.76 -4.33 2.97
C TYR A 2 2.15 -4.95 1.70
N TYR A 3 1.00 -5.61 1.86
CA TYR A 3 0.16 -6.03 0.73
C TYR A 3 -0.87 -4.93 0.45
N VAL A 4 -1.09 -4.62 -0.83
CA VAL A 4 -2.05 -3.61 -1.28
C VAL A 4 -2.92 -4.24 -2.36
N GLY A 5 -4.23 -4.12 -2.22
CA GLY A 5 -5.20 -4.63 -3.18
C GLY A 5 -6.56 -3.93 -3.05
N SER A 6 -7.39 -4.03 -4.08
CA SER A 6 -8.77 -3.52 -4.10
C SER A 6 -9.82 -4.63 -3.93
N HIS A 7 -10.84 -4.38 -3.11
CA HIS A 7 -12.00 -5.27 -2.93
C HIS A 7 -13.23 -4.61 -3.53
N ARG A 8 -14.14 -5.41 -4.10
CA ARG A 8 -15.45 -4.95 -4.56
C ARG A 8 -16.47 -5.44 -3.54
N GLY A 9 -16.93 -4.52 -2.69
CA GLY A 9 -17.86 -4.78 -1.60
C GLY A 9 -17.71 -3.72 -0.51
N GLU A 10 -18.62 -3.75 0.46
CA GLU A 10 -18.72 -2.71 1.48
C GLU A 10 -17.63 -2.84 2.55
N ASP A 11 -17.27 -4.07 2.93
CA ASP A 11 -16.33 -4.34 4.01
C ASP A 11 -15.02 -5.00 3.52
N PRO A 12 -13.89 -4.28 3.51
CA PRO A 12 -12.58 -4.83 3.15
C PRO A 12 -12.05 -5.89 4.14
N SER A 13 -12.60 -5.98 5.35
CA SER A 13 -12.23 -6.99 6.35
C SER A 13 -12.51 -8.41 5.85
N THR A 14 -13.57 -8.58 5.05
CA THR A 14 -13.96 -9.86 4.45
C THR A 14 -12.82 -10.44 3.60
N ARG A 15 -12.13 -9.60 2.83
CA ARG A 15 -10.98 -10.02 2.03
C ARG A 15 -9.78 -10.42 2.89
N ALA A 16 -9.53 -9.71 3.99
CA ALA A 16 -8.48 -10.10 4.94
C ALA A 16 -8.80 -11.47 5.57
N ALA A 17 -10.07 -11.72 5.92
CA ALA A 17 -10.53 -13.02 6.41
C ALA A 17 -10.33 -14.13 5.36
N SER A 18 -10.74 -13.92 4.10
CA SER A 18 -10.50 -14.90 3.02
C SER A 18 -9.01 -15.19 2.81
N HIS A 19 -8.16 -14.16 2.89
CA HIS A 19 -6.72 -14.37 2.84
C HIS A 19 -6.22 -15.19 4.02
N ASN A 20 -6.73 -14.96 5.24
CA ASN A 20 -6.34 -15.72 6.44
C ASN A 20 -6.81 -17.17 6.43
N GLN A 21 -7.96 -17.45 5.83
CA GLN A 21 -8.40 -18.83 5.58
C GLN A 21 -7.43 -19.56 4.65
N GLY A 22 -6.76 -18.83 3.75
CA GLY A 22 -5.80 -19.36 2.78
C GLY A 22 -6.44 -20.35 1.82
N ALA A 23 -7.61 -20.00 1.31
CA ALA A 23 -8.30 -20.79 0.29
C ALA A 23 -7.46 -20.99 -0.99
N ASP A 24 -6.51 -20.08 -1.27
CA ASP A 24 -5.62 -20.17 -2.43
C ASP A 24 -4.14 -20.30 -2.01
N PRO A 25 -3.52 -21.48 -2.15
CA PRO A 25 -2.10 -21.72 -1.91
C PRO A 25 -1.14 -20.90 -2.80
N LYS A 26 -1.60 -20.43 -3.96
CA LYS A 26 -0.81 -19.61 -4.89
C LYS A 26 -0.87 -18.12 -4.56
N ALA A 27 -1.76 -17.70 -3.65
CA ALA A 27 -1.88 -16.31 -3.27
C ALA A 27 -0.61 -15.78 -2.59
N PHE A 28 -0.26 -14.54 -2.90
CA PHE A 28 0.90 -13.85 -2.31
C PHE A 28 0.86 -13.84 -0.76
N THR A 29 -0.34 -13.75 -0.18
CA THR A 29 -0.56 -13.70 1.26
C THR A 29 -0.55 -15.09 1.92
N TYR A 30 -0.64 -16.20 1.17
CA TYR A 30 -0.82 -17.55 1.73
C TYR A 30 0.27 -17.97 2.73
N LYS A 31 1.55 -17.68 2.42
CA LYS A 31 2.69 -17.97 3.31
C LYS A 31 2.93 -16.89 4.38
N ARG A 32 2.11 -15.84 4.40
CA ARG A 32 2.30 -14.62 5.22
C ARG A 32 1.10 -14.31 6.09
N ARG A 33 0.34 -15.36 6.45
CA ARG A 33 -0.81 -15.29 7.35
C ARG A 33 -0.33 -15.37 8.80
N PRO A 34 -0.99 -14.69 9.75
CA PRO A 34 -2.18 -13.86 9.55
C PRO A 34 -1.85 -12.49 8.91
N VAL A 35 -2.72 -12.05 8.00
CA VAL A 35 -2.75 -10.68 7.48
C VAL A 35 -3.73 -9.85 8.30
N VAL A 36 -3.34 -8.62 8.61
CA VAL A 36 -4.15 -7.66 9.37
C VAL A 36 -4.49 -6.48 8.47
N LEU A 37 -5.77 -6.10 8.43
CA LEU A 37 -6.19 -4.87 7.77
C LEU A 37 -5.80 -3.69 8.65
N VAL A 38 -4.88 -2.85 8.17
CA VAL A 38 -4.35 -1.69 8.90
C VAL A 38 -4.80 -0.35 8.32
N TRP A 39 -5.31 -0.35 7.09
CA TRP A 39 -5.82 0.83 6.40
C TRP A 39 -6.71 0.42 5.23
N SER A 40 -7.78 1.17 5.00
CA SER A 40 -8.68 1.05 3.86
C SER A 40 -9.33 2.39 3.54
N GLU A 41 -9.70 2.58 2.27
CA GLU A 41 -10.40 3.77 1.80
C GLU A 41 -11.53 3.34 0.85
N HIS A 42 -12.66 4.03 0.91
CA HIS A 42 -13.79 3.77 0.04
C HIS A 42 -13.74 4.68 -1.19
N PHE A 43 -14.09 4.13 -2.36
CA PHE A 43 -14.17 4.89 -3.60
C PHE A 43 -15.47 4.53 -4.32
N ASP A 44 -16.23 5.55 -4.74
CA ASP A 44 -17.47 5.37 -5.51
C ASP A 44 -17.19 4.76 -6.89
N GLN A 45 -16.04 5.09 -7.46
CA GLN A 45 -15.64 4.66 -8.80
C GLN A 45 -14.48 3.67 -8.71
N ILE A 46 -14.63 2.53 -9.40
CA ILE A 46 -13.59 1.51 -9.46
C ILE A 46 -12.28 2.02 -10.08
N ILE A 47 -12.37 3.00 -10.98
CA ILE A 47 -11.21 3.61 -11.63
C ILE A 47 -10.32 4.33 -10.62
N ASP A 48 -10.91 4.99 -9.61
CA ASP A 48 -10.19 5.72 -8.58
C ASP A 48 -9.51 4.76 -7.62
N ALA A 49 -10.20 3.69 -7.22
CA ALA A 49 -9.62 2.63 -6.42
C ALA A 49 -8.40 1.98 -7.11
N VAL A 50 -8.50 1.71 -8.41
CA VAL A 50 -7.40 1.13 -9.20
C VAL A 50 -6.23 2.12 -9.34
N ALA A 51 -6.52 3.40 -9.60
CA ALA A 51 -5.49 4.44 -9.66
C ALA A 51 -4.76 4.59 -8.33
N TRP A 52 -5.50 4.56 -7.21
CA TRP A 52 -4.95 4.64 -5.87
C TRP A 52 -4.11 3.40 -5.51
N GLU A 53 -4.61 2.20 -5.80
CA GLU A 53 -3.88 0.95 -5.61
C GLU A 53 -2.54 0.96 -6.36
N ARG A 54 -2.53 1.42 -7.62
CA ARG A 54 -1.31 1.54 -8.43
C ARG A 54 -0.32 2.53 -7.80
N ARG A 55 -0.78 3.68 -7.31
CA ARG A 55 0.06 4.66 -6.59
C ARG A 55 0.67 4.03 -5.35
N LEU A 56 -0.16 3.46 -4.47
CA LEU A 56 0.28 2.85 -3.22
C LEU A 56 1.27 1.71 -3.45
N LYS A 57 1.07 0.84 -4.45
CA LYS A 57 2.02 -0.25 -4.73
C LYS A 57 3.45 0.27 -4.94
N GLY A 58 3.62 1.38 -5.64
CA GLY A 58 4.91 2.03 -5.88
C GLY A 58 5.47 2.85 -4.70
N TRP A 59 4.67 3.10 -3.66
CA TRP A 59 5.13 3.90 -2.52
C TRP A 59 6.14 3.13 -1.66
N SER A 60 7.10 3.89 -1.14
CA SER A 60 8.05 3.40 -0.14
C SER A 60 7.30 2.94 1.11
N ARG A 61 7.98 2.09 1.90
CA ARG A 61 7.44 1.65 3.19
C ARG A 61 7.07 2.84 4.09
N ALA A 62 7.92 3.86 4.13
CA ALA A 62 7.70 5.05 4.95
C ALA A 62 6.42 5.80 4.57
N LYS A 63 6.15 5.99 3.27
CA LYS A 63 4.91 6.64 2.82
C LYS A 63 3.67 5.83 3.18
N LYS A 64 3.74 4.49 3.05
CA LYS A 64 2.64 3.61 3.45
C LYS A 64 2.35 3.68 4.95
N GLU A 65 3.40 3.72 5.78
CA GLU A 65 3.25 3.89 7.23
C GLU A 65 2.65 5.23 7.61
N ALA A 66 3.03 6.32 6.93
CA ALA A 66 2.43 7.64 7.13
C ALA A 66 0.92 7.61 6.84
N VAL A 67 0.49 6.99 5.74
CA VAL A 67 -0.95 6.82 5.43
C VAL A 67 -1.67 6.00 6.52
N ILE A 68 -1.06 4.91 6.98
CA ILE A 68 -1.65 4.07 8.03
C ILE A 68 -1.83 4.85 9.34
N ARG A 69 -0.91 5.78 9.66
CA ARG A 69 -1.01 6.65 10.85
C ARG A 69 -1.94 7.85 10.66
N GLY A 70 -2.36 8.15 9.43
CA GLY A 70 -3.10 9.37 9.10
C GLY A 70 -2.22 10.62 8.93
N ASP A 71 -0.89 10.45 8.87
CA ASP A 71 0.07 11.55 8.74
C ASP A 71 0.21 11.99 7.27
N TRP A 72 -0.83 12.61 6.72
CA TRP A 72 -0.82 13.04 5.31
C TRP A 72 0.19 14.16 5.05
N ASP A 73 0.45 15.00 6.05
CA ASP A 73 1.34 16.18 5.95
C ASP A 73 2.81 15.82 5.72
N VAL A 74 3.25 14.62 6.12
CA VAL A 74 4.65 14.19 5.95
C VAL A 74 4.91 13.56 4.58
N LEU A 75 3.86 13.22 3.81
CA LEU A 75 3.99 12.59 2.50
C LEU A 75 4.80 13.41 1.48
N PRO A 76 4.66 14.75 1.39
CA PRO A 76 5.51 15.57 0.53
C PRO A 76 6.99 15.46 0.88
N GLY A 77 7.34 15.46 2.18
CA GLY A 77 8.71 15.30 2.66
C GLY A 77 9.29 13.92 2.30
N LEU A 78 8.50 12.86 2.50
CA LEU A 78 8.87 11.49 2.14
C LEU A 78 8.97 11.26 0.62
N SER A 79 8.41 12.16 -0.19
CA SER A 79 8.51 12.10 -1.65
C SER A 79 9.84 12.62 -2.19
N ARG A 80 10.55 13.46 -1.42
CA ARG A 80 11.83 14.08 -1.82
C ARG A 80 13.05 13.20 -1.59
N SER A 81 12.87 12.00 -1.03
CA SER A 81 13.97 11.12 -0.67
C SER A 81 14.21 10.04 -1.73
N ARG A 82 15.28 10.24 -2.52
CA ARG A 82 16.32 9.25 -2.86
C ARG A 82 17.48 9.96 -3.59
N ASN A 83 18.42 10.47 -2.79
CA ASN A 83 19.78 10.87 -3.18
C ASN A 83 19.90 12.02 -4.22
N PRO A 84 20.28 13.25 -3.83
CA PRO A 84 21.04 14.08 -4.76
C PRO A 84 22.31 13.29 -5.05
N ARG A 85 22.47 12.78 -6.28
CA ARG A 85 23.79 12.29 -6.70
C ARG A 85 24.76 13.45 -6.47
N PRO A 86 25.89 13.28 -5.79
CA PRO A 86 26.89 14.33 -5.78
C PRO A 86 27.34 14.51 -7.23
N SER A 87 27.10 15.69 -7.79
CA SER A 87 27.65 16.09 -9.06
C SER A 87 29.17 16.15 -8.87
N THR A 88 29.89 15.11 -9.29
CA THR A 88 31.34 15.23 -9.47
C THR A 88 31.56 16.16 -10.66
N SER A 89 31.75 17.45 -10.36
CA SER A 89 32.49 18.35 -11.25
C SER A 89 33.98 18.00 -11.10
N SER A 90 34.56 17.38 -12.11
CA SER A 90 36.01 17.39 -12.28
C SER A 90 36.34 18.57 -13.19
N GLY A 91 37.19 19.47 -12.68
CA GLY A 91 37.84 20.52 -13.46
C GLY A 91 39.04 19.98 -14.23
#